data_AF-A0A8I2YRW1-F1
#
_entry.id   AF-A0A8I2YRW1-F1
#
_cell.length_a   1.000
_cell.length_b   1.000
_cell.length_c   1.000
_cell.angle_alpha   90.00
_cell.angle_beta   90.00
_cell.angle_gamma   90.00
#
_symmetry.space_group_name_H-M   'P 1'
#
loop_
_entity.id
_entity.type
_entity.pdbx_description
1 polymer ?
#
loop_
_entity_poly.entity_id
_entity_poly.type
_entity_poly.pdbx_seq_one_letter_code
_entity_poly.pdbx_strand_id
1 'polypeptide(L)'
;MQSLGDPENNIPRSGLYENKIIQKAINISFYRNKRDEGVLYPEYFQPFPMAGVALILTVVGVQSFVSHLTQSHTNTQVEACIDEWSSGDRNDIPFNEPTFRPVYQNHLNQLQKFAALTKDHEIMPKLLSHLDNNGRRHAKVDIVTNVAHKRTLQADAIAVAIWEFEIRNGNFSEDEE
;
A
#
# COMPACT_ATOMS: atom_id res chain seq x y z
N MET A 1 6.11 12.75 7.76
CA MET A 1 6.65 12.75 6.39
C MET A 1 8.01 12.07 6.43
N GLN A 2 8.26 11.06 5.59
CA GLN A 2 9.61 10.52 5.42
C GLN A 2 10.42 11.52 4.59
N SER A 3 11.60 11.89 5.06
CA SER A 3 12.45 12.93 4.46
C SER A 3 12.94 12.49 3.08
N LEU A 4 12.87 13.41 2.11
CA LEU A 4 13.38 13.21 0.75
C LEU A 4 14.91 13.28 0.66
N GLY A 5 15.56 13.41 1.83
CA GLY A 5 16.99 13.59 1.98
C GLY A 5 17.43 14.96 1.50
N ASP A 6 18.49 15.44 2.10
CA ASP A 6 19.10 16.73 1.80
C ASP A 6 20.59 16.49 1.58
N PRO A 7 21.07 16.57 0.33
CA PRO A 7 22.47 16.34 0.02
C PRO A 7 23.39 17.39 0.62
N GLU A 8 22.92 18.61 0.88
CA GLU A 8 23.73 19.66 1.51
C GLU A 8 23.88 19.41 3.02
N ASN A 9 22.88 18.79 3.65
CA ASN A 9 22.87 18.48 5.08
C ASN A 9 23.20 17.02 5.42
N ASN A 10 23.73 16.23 4.48
CA ASN A 10 24.02 14.78 4.63
C ASN A 10 22.83 13.94 5.12
N ILE A 11 21.60 14.36 4.84
CA ILE A 11 20.41 13.60 5.22
C ILE A 11 20.15 12.56 4.12
N PRO A 12 20.30 11.25 4.38
CA PRO A 12 20.10 10.22 3.37
C PRO A 12 18.64 10.20 2.90
N ARG A 13 18.44 10.05 1.57
CA ARG A 13 17.11 9.80 1.01
C ARG A 13 16.63 8.43 1.49
N SER A 14 15.44 8.37 2.10
CA SER A 14 14.88 7.13 2.64
C SER A 14 13.51 6.83 2.05
N GLY A 15 13.21 5.54 1.89
CA GLY A 15 11.89 5.08 1.45
C GLY A 15 11.56 5.32 -0.03
N LEU A 16 12.56 5.26 -0.92
CA LEU A 16 12.33 5.32 -2.36
C LEU A 16 11.34 4.22 -2.77
N TYR A 17 10.22 4.60 -3.39
CA TYR A 17 9.07 3.74 -3.73
C TYR A 17 8.25 3.15 -2.56
N GLU A 18 8.60 3.44 -1.31
CA GLU A 18 7.87 3.00 -0.11
C GLU A 18 6.96 4.08 0.48
N ASN A 19 6.82 5.22 -0.22
CA ASN A 19 5.99 6.32 0.26
C ASN A 19 4.52 5.87 0.37
N LYS A 20 3.89 6.19 1.51
CA LYS A 20 2.47 5.88 1.80
C LYS A 20 1.49 6.33 0.70
N ILE A 21 1.84 7.35 -0.08
CA ILE A 21 1.01 7.82 -1.21
C ILE A 21 0.86 6.74 -2.29
N ILE A 22 1.92 5.95 -2.55
CA ILE A 22 1.92 4.88 -3.56
C ILE A 22 0.95 3.77 -3.11
N GLN A 23 1.04 3.34 -1.85
CA GLN A 23 0.11 2.34 -1.31
C GLN A 23 -1.34 2.86 -1.32
N LYS A 24 -1.57 4.13 -0.96
CA LYS A 24 -2.92 4.72 -0.99
C LYS A 24 -3.49 4.72 -2.40
N ALA A 25 -2.71 5.14 -3.39
CA ALA A 25 -3.13 5.13 -4.79
C ALA A 25 -3.44 3.71 -5.27
N ILE A 26 -2.58 2.73 -4.97
CA ILE A 26 -2.83 1.30 -5.28
C ILE A 26 -4.12 0.80 -4.63
N ASN A 27 -4.37 1.15 -3.37
CA ASN A 27 -5.58 0.75 -2.66
C ASN A 27 -6.84 1.35 -3.30
N ILE A 28 -6.79 2.60 -3.75
CA ILE A 28 -7.91 3.25 -4.42
C ILE A 28 -8.15 2.65 -5.80
N SER A 29 -7.09 2.30 -6.54
CA SER A 29 -7.17 1.86 -7.92
C SER A 29 -7.43 0.36 -8.11
N PHE A 30 -6.92 -0.50 -7.22
CA PHE A 30 -6.90 -1.96 -7.45
C PHE A 30 -7.37 -2.80 -6.25
N TYR A 31 -7.52 -2.21 -5.07
CA TYR A 31 -7.84 -2.94 -3.84
C TYR A 31 -8.82 -2.20 -2.93
N ARG A 32 -9.79 -1.46 -3.47
CA ARG A 32 -10.76 -0.70 -2.67
C ARG A 32 -11.64 -1.64 -1.86
N ASN A 33 -11.98 -2.79 -2.44
CA ASN A 33 -12.82 -3.81 -1.82
C ASN A 33 -12.58 -5.19 -2.45
N LYS A 34 -13.26 -6.22 -1.94
CA LYS A 34 -13.10 -7.62 -2.38
C LYS A 34 -13.45 -7.89 -3.86
N ARG A 35 -14.06 -6.94 -4.57
CA ARG A 35 -14.50 -7.06 -5.97
C ARG A 35 -13.59 -6.31 -6.95
N ASP A 36 -12.55 -5.65 -6.47
CA ASP A 36 -11.61 -4.97 -7.35
C ASP A 36 -10.63 -5.96 -8.00
N GLU A 37 -10.03 -5.56 -9.11
CA GLU A 37 -9.23 -6.42 -9.98
C GLU A 37 -8.03 -7.05 -9.25
N GLY A 38 -7.38 -6.29 -8.35
CA GLY A 38 -6.24 -6.77 -7.58
C GLY A 38 -6.60 -7.93 -6.63
N VAL A 39 -7.87 -8.05 -6.25
CA VAL A 39 -8.39 -9.17 -5.47
C VAL A 39 -8.88 -10.29 -6.38
N LEU A 40 -9.65 -9.97 -7.41
CA LEU A 40 -10.33 -10.94 -8.27
C LEU A 40 -9.37 -11.74 -9.15
N TYR A 41 -8.25 -11.14 -9.57
CA TYR A 41 -7.31 -11.76 -10.51
C TYR A 41 -5.91 -11.92 -9.90
N PRO A 42 -5.74 -12.77 -8.88
CA PRO A 42 -4.46 -12.97 -8.20
C PRO A 42 -3.31 -13.34 -9.14
N GLU A 43 -3.58 -14.04 -10.24
CA GLU A 43 -2.60 -14.45 -11.24
C GLU A 43 -1.85 -13.28 -11.91
N TYR A 44 -2.45 -12.08 -11.94
CA TYR A 44 -1.81 -10.88 -12.48
C TYR A 44 -1.31 -9.91 -11.40
N PHE A 45 -1.81 -10.07 -10.16
CA PHE A 45 -1.61 -9.12 -9.07
C PHE A 45 -0.83 -9.66 -7.87
N GLN A 46 -0.41 -10.93 -7.86
CA GLN A 46 0.36 -11.54 -6.78
C GLN A 46 1.73 -12.07 -7.25
N PRO A 47 2.85 -11.43 -6.86
CA PRO A 47 2.93 -10.13 -6.17
C PRO A 47 2.46 -8.98 -7.08
N PHE A 48 2.25 -7.79 -6.51
CA PHE A 48 1.72 -6.65 -7.28
C PHE A 48 2.61 -6.37 -8.50
N PRO A 49 2.06 -6.09 -9.70
CA PRO A 49 2.88 -6.00 -10.90
C PRO A 49 3.72 -4.72 -10.88
N MET A 50 5.00 -4.84 -11.27
CA MET A 50 5.89 -3.68 -11.45
C MET A 50 5.30 -2.66 -12.43
N ALA A 51 4.62 -3.14 -13.47
CA ALA A 51 3.87 -2.30 -14.42
C ALA A 51 2.78 -1.48 -13.71
N GLY A 52 2.10 -2.05 -12.71
CA GLY A 52 1.13 -1.33 -11.87
C GLY A 52 1.79 -0.22 -11.05
N VAL A 53 3.00 -0.46 -10.51
CA VAL A 53 3.76 0.58 -9.80
C VAL A 53 4.16 1.71 -10.75
N ALA A 54 4.65 1.38 -11.95
CA ALA A 54 4.98 2.38 -12.97
C ALA A 54 3.77 3.22 -13.36
N LEU A 55 2.59 2.60 -13.48
CA LEU A 55 1.33 3.28 -13.77
C LEU A 55 0.95 4.25 -12.64
N ILE A 56 1.03 3.81 -11.39
CA ILE A 56 0.74 4.65 -10.22
C ILE A 56 1.73 5.81 -10.11
N LEU A 57 3.02 5.58 -10.35
CA LEU A 57 4.03 6.65 -10.38
C LEU A 57 3.76 7.65 -11.51
N THR A 58 3.25 7.17 -12.65
CA THR A 58 2.84 8.03 -13.75
C THR A 58 1.66 8.89 -13.32
N VAL A 59 0.58 8.30 -12.80
CA VAL A 59 -0.60 9.06 -12.36
C VAL A 59 -0.25 10.06 -11.25
N VAL A 60 0.52 9.64 -10.25
CA VAL A 60 0.97 10.52 -9.15
C VAL A 60 1.92 11.62 -9.65
N GLY A 61 2.81 11.32 -10.61
CA GLY A 61 3.73 12.31 -11.19
C GLY A 61 3.08 13.25 -12.21
N VAL A 62 1.99 12.83 -12.85
CA VAL A 62 1.31 13.55 -13.93
C VAL A 62 0.52 14.76 -13.45
N GLN A 63 0.08 14.74 -12.19
CA GLN A 63 -0.56 15.90 -11.56
C GLN A 63 0.38 17.14 -11.52
N SER A 64 1.69 16.95 -11.67
CA SER A 64 2.69 18.03 -11.69
C SER A 64 3.09 18.53 -13.09
N PHE A 65 2.59 17.93 -14.18
CA PHE A 65 3.01 18.36 -15.54
C PHE A 65 2.32 19.64 -16.03
N VAL A 66 1.34 20.18 -15.30
CA VAL A 66 0.68 21.47 -15.62
C VAL A 66 1.36 22.68 -14.93
N SER A 67 2.45 22.49 -14.18
CA SER A 67 3.27 23.62 -13.67
C SER A 67 4.51 23.95 -14.51
N HIS A 68 4.71 23.31 -15.66
CA HIS A 68 5.89 23.52 -16.51
C HIS A 68 5.75 24.62 -17.59
N LEU A 69 4.99 25.68 -17.30
CA LEU A 69 5.23 26.99 -17.94
C LEU A 69 6.15 27.90 -17.12
N THR A 70 6.61 27.47 -15.94
CA THR A 70 7.57 28.26 -15.14
C THR A 70 8.83 27.47 -14.83
N GLN A 71 9.90 27.87 -15.50
CA GLN A 71 11.29 27.51 -15.28
C GLN A 71 11.70 27.87 -13.84
N SER A 72 12.17 26.91 -13.04
CA SER A 72 13.40 27.02 -12.24
C SER A 72 13.66 25.72 -11.46
N HIS A 73 14.93 25.57 -11.10
CA HIS A 73 15.56 24.36 -10.58
C HIS A 73 15.05 23.90 -9.19
N THR A 74 15.19 22.58 -9.00
CA THR A 74 15.35 21.81 -7.75
C THR A 74 14.17 21.63 -6.81
N ASN A 75 13.91 20.35 -6.49
CA ASN A 75 13.13 19.78 -5.39
C ASN A 75 11.64 20.26 -5.40
N THR A 76 10.63 19.43 -5.62
CA THR A 76 10.31 18.25 -4.85
C THR A 76 9.08 17.59 -5.50
N GLN A 77 9.18 16.34 -6.00
CA GLN A 77 8.04 15.62 -6.64
C GLN A 77 6.87 15.34 -5.66
N VAL A 78 7.05 15.62 -4.37
CA VAL A 78 6.07 15.40 -3.30
C VAL A 78 5.40 16.70 -2.84
N GLU A 79 6.02 17.87 -3.05
CA GLU A 79 5.45 19.16 -2.59
C GLU A 79 4.38 19.70 -3.54
N ALA A 80 4.48 19.42 -4.85
CA ALA A 80 3.44 19.82 -5.80
C ALA A 80 2.09 19.13 -5.54
N CYS A 81 2.09 17.86 -5.11
CA CYS A 81 0.86 17.18 -4.65
C CYS A 81 0.31 17.75 -3.34
N ILE A 82 1.10 18.51 -2.58
CA ILE A 82 0.67 19.18 -1.35
C ILE A 82 0.16 20.58 -1.66
N ASP A 83 0.75 21.26 -2.65
CA ASP A 83 0.30 22.57 -3.11
C ASP A 83 -1.06 22.51 -3.83
N GLU A 84 -1.37 21.44 -4.57
CA GLU A 84 -2.71 21.21 -5.14
C GLU A 84 -3.78 21.01 -4.06
N TRP A 85 -3.39 20.48 -2.89
CA TRP A 85 -4.28 20.36 -1.72
C TRP A 85 -4.32 21.65 -0.88
N SER A 86 -3.35 22.54 -1.04
CA SER A 86 -3.33 23.84 -0.38
C SER A 86 -4.10 24.91 -1.18
N SER A 87 -4.17 24.77 -2.50
CA SER A 87 -4.85 25.71 -3.41
C SER A 87 -6.35 25.44 -3.57
N GLY A 88 -6.81 24.19 -3.39
CA GLY A 88 -8.22 23.82 -3.44
C GLY A 88 -8.82 23.69 -4.85
N ASP A 89 -8.02 23.86 -5.91
CA ASP A 89 -8.48 23.73 -7.30
C ASP A 89 -8.19 22.34 -7.87
N ARG A 90 -9.24 21.55 -8.08
CA ARG A 90 -9.17 20.24 -8.73
C ARG A 90 -9.25 20.41 -10.24
N ASN A 91 -8.12 20.27 -10.95
CA ASN A 91 -8.11 20.17 -12.40
C ASN A 91 -8.28 18.72 -12.84
N ASP A 92 -9.39 18.40 -13.48
CA ASP A 92 -9.65 17.06 -14.03
C ASP A 92 -8.87 16.91 -15.34
N ILE A 93 -7.66 16.35 -15.26
CA ILE A 93 -6.82 16.11 -16.44
C ILE A 93 -7.21 14.76 -17.05
N PRO A 94 -7.74 14.71 -18.28
CA PRO A 94 -8.09 13.45 -18.92
C PRO A 94 -6.82 12.63 -19.18
N PHE A 95 -6.80 11.37 -18.72
CA PHE A 95 -5.71 10.44 -19.00
C PHE A 95 -5.63 10.17 -20.51
N ASN A 96 -4.56 10.63 -21.16
CA ASN A 96 -4.33 10.44 -22.59
C ASN A 96 -3.07 9.60 -22.81
N GLU A 97 -3.24 8.45 -23.47
CA GLU A 97 -2.15 7.48 -23.64
C GLU A 97 -0.92 8.09 -24.36
N PRO A 98 -1.01 8.77 -25.51
CA PRO A 98 0.15 9.38 -26.17
C PRO A 98 0.92 10.35 -25.28
N THR A 99 0.22 11.09 -24.42
CA THR A 99 0.82 12.07 -23.50
C THR A 99 1.60 11.38 -22.38
N PHE A 100 1.05 10.31 -21.81
CA PHE A 100 1.59 9.67 -20.60
C PHE A 100 2.47 8.44 -20.87
N ARG A 101 2.38 7.85 -22.07
CA ARG A 101 3.23 6.74 -22.50
C ARG A 101 4.74 6.99 -22.27
N PRO A 102 5.34 8.14 -22.63
CA PRO A 102 6.77 8.34 -22.40
C PRO A 102 7.13 8.41 -20.90
N VAL A 103 6.27 9.03 -20.08
CA VAL A 103 6.47 9.12 -18.62
C VAL A 103 6.38 7.73 -17.99
N TYR A 104 5.37 6.95 -18.37
CA TYR A 104 5.20 5.56 -17.95
C TYR A 104 6.39 4.69 -18.32
N GLN A 105 6.84 4.76 -19.57
CA GLN A 105 8.00 4.00 -20.04
C GLN A 105 9.28 4.37 -19.27
N ASN A 106 9.48 5.66 -18.96
CA ASN A 106 10.59 6.08 -18.14
C ASN A 106 10.51 5.47 -16.72
N HIS A 107 9.37 5.56 -16.04
CA HIS A 107 9.22 4.94 -14.71
C HIS A 107 9.45 3.44 -14.73
N LEU A 108 8.93 2.74 -15.74
CA LEU A 108 9.14 1.31 -15.89
C LEU A 108 10.63 0.97 -16.08
N ASN A 109 11.35 1.74 -16.90
CA ASN A 109 12.79 1.57 -17.10
C ASN A 109 13.58 1.82 -15.80
N GLN A 110 13.23 2.85 -15.04
CA GLN A 110 13.87 3.14 -13.75
C GLN A 110 13.61 2.03 -12.73
N LEU A 111 12.39 1.50 -12.65
CA LEU A 111 12.06 0.37 -11.78
C LEU A 111 12.82 -0.91 -12.18
N GLN A 112 12.98 -1.18 -13.48
CA GLN A 112 13.77 -2.30 -13.98
C GLN A 112 15.25 -2.15 -13.62
N LYS A 113 15.84 -0.95 -13.81
CA LYS A 113 17.21 -0.66 -13.41
C LYS A 113 17.40 -0.81 -11.90
N PHE A 114 16.47 -0.27 -11.11
CA PHE A 114 16.51 -0.41 -9.65
C PHE A 114 16.43 -1.89 -9.23
N ALA A 115 15.56 -2.68 -9.83
CA ALA A 115 15.46 -4.12 -9.58
C ALA A 115 16.75 -4.86 -9.94
N ALA A 116 17.42 -4.49 -11.03
CA ALA A 116 18.70 -5.08 -11.43
C ALA A 116 19.83 -4.72 -10.45
N LEU A 117 19.90 -3.46 -10.02
CA LEU A 117 20.94 -2.98 -9.09
C LEU A 117 20.73 -3.48 -7.66
N THR A 118 19.49 -3.79 -7.27
CA THR A 118 19.14 -4.26 -5.92
C THR A 118 18.83 -5.75 -5.87
N LYS A 119 19.20 -6.50 -6.93
CA LYS A 119 18.88 -7.92 -7.09
C LYS A 119 19.37 -8.74 -5.90
N ASP A 120 20.60 -8.50 -5.44
CA ASP A 120 21.23 -9.25 -4.35
C ASP A 120 20.54 -9.01 -2.99
N HIS A 121 19.78 -7.93 -2.86
CA HIS A 121 19.01 -7.59 -1.66
C HIS A 121 17.53 -8.01 -1.76
N GLU A 122 17.10 -8.45 -2.95
CA GLU A 122 15.72 -8.81 -3.27
C GLU A 122 14.70 -7.72 -2.89
N ILE A 123 15.09 -6.45 -3.02
CA ILE A 123 14.25 -5.32 -2.60
C ILE A 123 12.97 -5.27 -3.42
N MET A 124 13.09 -5.37 -4.76
CA MET A 124 11.93 -5.28 -5.63
C MET A 124 10.88 -6.38 -5.38
N PRO A 125 11.23 -7.68 -5.34
CA PRO A 125 10.27 -8.73 -4.98
C PRO A 125 9.57 -8.51 -3.63
N LYS A 126 10.32 -8.06 -2.61
CA LYS A 126 9.78 -7.77 -1.27
C LYS A 126 8.81 -6.59 -1.31
N LEU A 127 9.17 -5.52 -2.01
CA LEU A 127 8.33 -4.34 -2.20
C LEU A 127 7.00 -4.71 -2.87
N LEU A 128 7.04 -5.41 -4.00
CA LEU A 128 5.83 -5.81 -4.73
C LEU A 128 4.93 -6.73 -3.90
N SER A 129 5.53 -7.64 -3.13
CA SER A 129 4.80 -8.50 -2.19
C SER A 129 4.18 -7.69 -1.05
N HIS A 130 4.89 -6.67 -0.56
CA HIS A 130 4.38 -5.78 0.49
C HIS A 130 3.16 -4.97 0.00
N LEU A 131 3.23 -4.44 -1.21
CA LEU A 131 2.15 -3.68 -1.84
C LEU A 131 0.87 -4.52 -2.01
N ASP A 132 0.99 -5.75 -2.53
CA ASP A 132 -0.14 -6.68 -2.67
C ASP A 132 -0.73 -7.07 -1.30
N ASN A 133 0.11 -7.48 -0.35
CA ASN A 133 -0.34 -7.88 0.98
C ASN A 133 -1.11 -6.76 1.69
N ASN A 134 -0.60 -5.52 1.61
CA ASN A 134 -1.27 -4.36 2.18
C ASN A 134 -2.57 -4.02 1.43
N GLY A 135 -2.59 -4.14 0.10
CA GLY A 135 -3.78 -3.97 -0.72
C GLY A 135 -4.88 -4.94 -0.32
N ARG A 136 -4.56 -6.23 -0.22
CA ARG A 136 -5.50 -7.27 0.22
C ARG A 136 -6.04 -7.03 1.62
N ARG A 137 -5.18 -6.61 2.57
CA ARG A 137 -5.62 -6.19 3.91
C ARG A 137 -6.56 -4.98 3.86
N HIS A 138 -6.29 -4.01 2.98
CA HIS A 138 -7.13 -2.84 2.78
C HIS A 138 -8.52 -3.24 2.27
N ALA A 139 -8.56 -4.11 1.26
CA ALA A 139 -9.77 -4.69 0.68
C ALA A 139 -10.55 -5.63 1.64
N LYS A 140 -10.05 -5.81 2.87
CA LYS A 140 -10.58 -6.74 3.88
C LYS A 140 -10.64 -8.18 3.39
N VAL A 141 -9.79 -8.54 2.42
CA VAL A 141 -9.62 -9.94 2.03
C VAL A 141 -9.07 -10.64 3.25
N ASP A 142 -9.81 -11.63 3.72
CA ASP A 142 -9.36 -12.50 4.79
C ASP A 142 -8.08 -13.15 4.26
N ILE A 143 -6.92 -12.70 4.75
CA ILE A 143 -5.70 -13.46 4.54
C ILE A 143 -6.04 -14.77 5.23
N VAL A 144 -6.26 -15.82 4.45
CA VAL A 144 -6.15 -17.20 4.92
C VAL A 144 -4.68 -17.35 5.31
N THR A 145 -4.33 -16.73 6.43
CA THR A 145 -3.16 -17.13 7.16
C THR A 145 -3.44 -18.59 7.43
N ASN A 146 -2.49 -19.46 7.15
CA ASN A 146 -2.48 -20.82 7.70
C ASN A 146 -2.34 -20.81 9.24
N VAL A 147 -2.68 -19.66 9.85
CA VAL A 147 -3.08 -19.41 11.21
C VAL A 147 -4.58 -19.11 11.16
N ALA A 148 -5.35 -20.08 10.65
CA ALA A 148 -6.54 -20.41 11.42
C ALA A 148 -5.99 -20.64 12.83
N HIS A 149 -6.04 -19.60 13.68
CA HIS A 149 -6.15 -19.81 15.10
C HIS A 149 -7.38 -20.69 15.18
N LYS A 150 -7.13 -22.00 15.17
CA LYS A 150 -8.05 -23.00 15.63
C LYS A 150 -8.39 -22.43 16.99
N ARG A 151 -9.53 -21.74 17.10
CA ARG A 151 -10.13 -21.37 18.37
C ARG A 151 -10.57 -22.69 18.98
N THR A 152 -9.59 -23.52 19.30
CA THR A 152 -9.77 -24.76 20.01
C THR A 152 -9.89 -24.27 21.43
N LEU A 153 -11.09 -24.42 22.01
CA LEU A 153 -11.24 -24.27 23.45
C LEU A 153 -10.13 -25.10 24.09
N GLN A 154 -9.28 -24.44 24.87
CA GLN A 154 -8.23 -25.14 25.60
C GLN A 154 -8.89 -26.04 26.64
N ALA A 155 -8.30 -27.22 26.87
CA ALA A 155 -8.89 -28.24 27.74
C ALA A 155 -9.04 -27.76 29.19
N ASP A 156 -8.18 -26.85 29.63
CA ASP A 156 -8.25 -26.17 30.92
C ASP A 156 -9.47 -25.25 31.03
N ALA A 157 -9.78 -24.47 30.00
CA ALA A 157 -10.97 -23.62 29.96
C ALA A 157 -12.27 -24.46 30.03
N ILE A 158 -12.28 -25.65 29.42
CA ILE A 158 -13.40 -26.60 29.52
C ILE A 158 -13.48 -27.17 30.93
N ALA A 159 -12.35 -27.58 31.52
CA ALA A 159 -12.32 -28.14 32.88
C ALA A 159 -12.78 -27.12 33.93
N VAL A 160 -12.37 -25.86 33.81
CA VAL A 160 -12.81 -24.76 34.66
C VAL A 160 -14.32 -24.52 34.50
N ALA A 161 -14.83 -24.48 33.27
CA ALA A 161 -16.26 -24.31 33.04
C ALA A 161 -17.12 -25.45 33.61
N ILE A 162 -16.65 -26.70 33.51
CA ILE A 162 -17.32 -27.86 34.13
C ILE A 162 -17.34 -27.71 35.65
N TRP A 163 -16.18 -27.40 36.25
CA TRP A 163 -16.06 -27.22 37.69
C TRP A 163 -16.94 -26.08 38.22
N GLU A 164 -16.96 -24.94 37.54
CA GLU A 164 -17.83 -23.81 37.89
C GLU A 164 -19.32 -24.18 37.82
N PHE A 165 -19.72 -24.93 36.79
CA PHE A 165 -21.10 -25.37 36.63
C PHE A 165 -21.52 -26.38 37.71
N GLU A 166 -20.64 -27.32 38.06
CA GLU A 166 -20.86 -28.31 39.11
C GLU A 166 -20.97 -27.65 40.49
N ILE A 167 -20.10 -26.68 40.80
CA ILE A 167 -20.18 -25.93 42.06
C ILE A 167 -21.47 -25.13 42.18
N ARG A 168 -21.93 -24.54 41.08
CA ARG A 168 -23.17 -23.77 41.06
C ARG A 168 -24.41 -24.64 41.01
N ASN A 169 -24.27 -25.96 40.90
CA ASN A 169 -25.38 -26.91 40.70
C ASN A 169 -26.32 -26.48 39.55
N GLY A 170 -25.74 -25.88 38.50
CA GLY A 170 -26.48 -25.34 37.36
C GLY A 170 -27.11 -23.95 37.52
N ASN A 171 -26.90 -23.26 38.64
CA ASN A 171 -27.33 -21.87 38.80
C ASN A 171 -26.35 -20.88 38.16
N PHE A 172 -26.85 -19.79 37.58
CA PHE A 172 -26.00 -18.70 37.10
C PHE A 172 -25.48 -17.89 38.29
N SER A 173 -24.32 -17.23 38.14
CA SER A 173 -23.88 -16.26 39.15
C SER A 173 -24.96 -15.19 39.25
N GLU A 174 -25.50 -15.00 40.45
CA GLU A 174 -26.28 -13.79 40.73
C GLU A 174 -25.32 -12.63 40.57
N ASP A 175 -25.51 -11.84 39.51
CA ASP A 175 -24.76 -10.62 39.29
C ASP A 175 -25.03 -9.69 40.49
N GLU A 176 -24.00 -9.36 41.25
CA GLU A 176 -24.05 -8.25 42.21
C GLU A 176 -24.25 -6.95 41.41
N GLU A 177 -25.37 -6.26 41.68
CA GLU A 177 -25.75 -4.92 41.21
C GLU A 177 -24.65 -3.86 41.39
#